data_AF-A0A9Q3JQF3-F1
#
_entry.id   AF-A0A9Q3JQF3-F1
#
_cell.length_a   1.000
_cell.length_b   1.000
_cell.length_c   1.000
_cell.angle_alpha   90.00
_cell.angle_beta   90.00
_cell.angle_gamma   90.00
#
_symmetry.space_group_name_H-M   'P 1'
#
loop_
_entity.id
_entity.type
_entity.pdbx_description
1 polymer ?
#
loop_
_entity_poly.entity_id
_entity_poly.type
_entity_poly.pdbx_seq_one_letter_code
_entity_poly.pdbx_strand_id
1 'polypeptide(L)'
;MGLKVNTLIKTTPLILNDTCDLIPTAGKAFCANSRAYNNSLSFTSLGVHFDETVQGRRPYCFRVRGDLHHNISSIFPMKEDDTRFSQIFFVGDGQEDEVKQRIKNSGQDLDHNILKEWQNFLSLNNPYVQTSRVSKNIIGDNIEQTFALKTLEGRQLNQSTYNLPTVSQVAIVIKDGDQTHASRDIILHRVSGSLQHIHDYHSAYLALCYPILFPYGEQHWHPNALQINCHKKFFDFLNIMEKANFLCVEFVVERSRLQYIRSNQRKLKVDMYQGLTETLEGEGDVNGKKIVLPSSFIGGPRAMTQLYQDAMALVKHFGRPSLLIKLTEDPKWPEIQATLKGNETPSNCPDLVAHVFQLKLNVLLRDLTVNKRLGTVLSYVYMIEFQKRALPYAHIIMFLAESSIPKTVSDIDALVCAEIPNQEQENDLFSIVTKTMLHAPCKEGLHCWTNRGCKWGYPKPYAEETSISNDAYPVYPRCQGSSFKCGFHVYTNQDVIPYNKYLLMRYQCHANVEIP
;
A
#
# COMPACT_ATOMS: atom_id res chain seq x y z
N MET A 1 28.35 5.01 -19.72
CA MET A 1 27.84 6.39 -19.56
C MET A 1 26.89 6.41 -18.36
N GLY A 2 27.39 6.84 -17.20
CA GLY A 2 26.60 6.90 -15.97
C GLY A 2 25.55 8.00 -16.05
N LEU A 3 24.29 7.62 -15.92
CA LEU A 3 23.17 8.55 -15.80
C LEU A 3 23.30 9.30 -14.48
N LYS A 4 23.56 10.62 -14.55
CA LYS A 4 23.44 11.52 -13.41
C LYS A 4 21.96 11.66 -13.06
N VAL A 5 21.51 10.93 -12.04
CA VAL A 5 20.16 11.01 -11.44
C VAL A 5 19.96 12.29 -10.59
N ASN A 6 20.98 13.13 -10.46
CA ASN A 6 21.03 14.25 -9.50
C ASN A 6 20.12 15.46 -9.79
N THR A 7 19.20 15.44 -10.75
CA THR A 7 18.40 16.65 -11.09
C THR A 7 16.88 16.48 -11.14
N LEU A 8 16.34 15.33 -10.73
CA LEU A 8 14.88 15.13 -10.66
C LEU A 8 14.32 14.93 -9.25
N ILE A 9 15.17 14.89 -8.22
CA ILE A 9 14.74 14.98 -6.82
C ILE A 9 14.54 16.46 -6.49
N LYS A 10 13.43 17.05 -6.98
CA LYS A 10 12.89 18.25 -6.32
C LYS A 10 12.38 17.79 -4.96
N THR A 11 13.25 17.97 -3.96
CA THR A 11 12.94 18.10 -2.53
C THR A 11 11.49 17.76 -2.17
N THR A 12 11.32 16.60 -1.53
CA THR A 12 10.17 16.32 -0.67
C THR A 12 9.92 17.57 0.18
N PRO A 13 8.73 18.19 0.13
CA PRO A 13 8.50 19.42 0.86
C PRO A 13 8.50 19.13 2.35
N LEU A 14 9.48 19.73 3.02
CA LEU A 14 9.58 20.32 4.38
C LEU A 14 8.86 19.67 5.59
N ILE A 15 7.79 18.89 5.46
CA ILE A 15 7.05 18.28 6.59
C ILE A 15 7.87 17.15 7.25
N LEU A 16 8.75 16.50 6.49
CA LEU A 16 9.51 15.32 6.92
C LEU A 16 10.62 15.60 7.94
N ASN A 17 11.18 16.82 7.93
CA ASN A 17 12.14 17.22 8.96
C ASN A 17 11.38 17.58 10.24
N ASP A 18 10.24 18.27 10.13
CA ASP A 18 9.54 18.81 11.28
C ASP A 18 9.01 17.72 12.25
N THR A 19 8.46 16.57 11.86
CA THR A 19 7.91 15.63 12.88
C THR A 19 8.95 14.96 13.78
N CYS A 20 10.17 14.73 13.29
CA CYS A 20 11.29 14.26 14.12
C CYS A 20 12.04 15.43 14.77
N ASP A 21 12.01 16.63 14.17
CA ASP A 21 12.61 17.85 14.73
C ASP A 21 11.71 18.54 15.77
N LEU A 22 10.40 18.25 15.78
CA LEU A 22 9.40 18.76 16.73
C LEU A 22 9.63 18.18 18.14
N ILE A 23 10.22 16.98 18.23
CA ILE A 23 10.63 16.35 19.49
C ILE A 23 12.01 15.68 19.30
N PRO A 24 13.12 16.34 19.68
CA PRO A 24 14.51 15.89 19.43
C PRO A 24 14.88 14.51 20.00
N THR A 25 14.08 14.01 20.94
CA THR A 25 14.21 12.76 21.69
C THR A 25 13.57 11.56 20.99
N ALA A 26 12.83 11.76 19.90
CA ALA A 26 12.15 10.73 19.12
C ALA A 26 13.12 9.89 18.27
N GLY A 27 13.99 9.12 18.94
CA GLY A 27 14.94 8.20 18.31
C GLY A 27 14.30 6.89 17.82
N LYS A 28 15.13 5.83 17.70
CA LYS A 28 14.72 4.49 17.22
C LYS A 28 13.51 3.89 17.97
N ALA A 29 13.39 4.17 19.27
CA ALA A 29 12.30 3.67 20.11
C ALA A 29 10.93 4.26 19.73
N PHE A 30 10.90 5.52 19.29
CA PHE A 30 9.68 6.15 18.78
C PHE A 30 9.24 5.49 17.48
N CYS A 31 10.13 5.38 16.49
CA CYS A 31 9.80 4.81 15.18
C CYS A 31 9.25 3.39 15.29
N ALA A 32 9.89 2.55 16.11
CA ALA A 32 9.48 1.15 16.32
C ALA A 32 8.06 1.01 16.89
N ASN A 33 7.59 2.00 17.67
CA ASN A 33 6.30 1.98 18.37
C ASN A 33 5.38 3.15 17.96
N SER A 34 5.65 3.79 16.82
CA SER A 34 5.00 5.05 16.39
C SER A 34 3.47 4.94 16.35
N ARG A 35 2.95 3.79 15.90
CA ARG A 35 1.52 3.48 15.92
C ARG A 35 0.94 3.44 17.34
N ALA A 36 1.66 2.86 18.29
CA ALA A 36 1.22 2.75 19.67
C ALA A 36 1.22 4.12 20.36
N TYR A 37 2.23 4.97 20.10
CA TYR A 37 2.23 6.37 20.53
C TYR A 37 1.05 7.16 19.93
N ASN A 38 0.78 7.02 18.63
CA ASN A 38 -0.35 7.71 18.02
C ASN A 38 -1.69 7.25 18.64
N ASN A 39 -1.87 5.95 18.81
CA ASN A 39 -3.11 5.39 19.38
C ASN A 39 -3.32 5.83 20.84
N SER A 40 -2.25 5.98 21.61
CA SER A 40 -2.34 6.43 23.01
C SER A 40 -2.70 7.91 23.13
N LEU A 41 -2.48 8.70 22.07
CA LEU A 41 -2.85 10.11 21.96
C LEU A 41 -4.15 10.33 21.16
N SER A 42 -4.70 9.30 20.50
CA SER A 42 -5.91 9.41 19.68
C SER A 42 -7.17 9.79 20.48
N PHE A 43 -8.05 10.59 19.88
CA PHE A 43 -9.38 10.89 20.42
C PHE A 43 -10.39 9.77 20.14
N THR A 44 -10.13 8.99 19.11
CA THR A 44 -11.07 7.99 18.57
C THR A 44 -10.50 6.58 18.63
N SER A 45 -11.37 5.60 18.82
CA SER A 45 -11.05 4.19 18.68
C SER A 45 -11.39 3.69 17.26
N LEU A 46 -10.70 2.64 16.81
CA LEU A 46 -11.02 1.97 15.55
C LEU A 46 -12.22 1.03 15.74
N GLY A 47 -13.32 1.32 15.08
CA GLY A 47 -14.48 0.44 14.96
C GLY A 47 -14.32 -0.46 13.74
N VAL A 48 -14.11 -1.76 14.00
CA VAL A 48 -13.99 -2.74 12.92
C VAL A 48 -14.41 -4.13 13.41
N HIS A 49 -15.12 -4.87 12.56
CA HIS A 49 -15.43 -6.27 12.82
C HIS A 49 -14.29 -7.16 12.32
N PHE A 50 -13.46 -7.62 13.26
CA PHE A 50 -12.41 -8.58 12.95
C PHE A 50 -13.01 -9.96 12.73
N ASP A 51 -12.64 -10.57 11.62
CA ASP A 51 -12.91 -11.96 11.35
C ASP A 51 -11.63 -12.75 11.61
N GLU A 52 -11.60 -13.42 12.75
CA GLU A 52 -10.44 -14.15 13.25
C GLU A 52 -10.30 -15.54 12.61
N THR A 53 -11.30 -16.00 11.85
CA THR A 53 -11.27 -17.33 11.20
C THR A 53 -10.13 -17.47 10.18
N VAL A 54 -9.56 -16.35 9.72
CA VAL A 54 -8.42 -16.32 8.79
C VAL A 54 -7.06 -16.26 9.48
N GLN A 55 -7.01 -16.25 10.82
CA GLN A 55 -5.76 -16.24 11.58
C GLN A 55 -5.07 -17.62 11.47
N GLY A 56 -4.09 -17.72 10.57
CA GLY A 56 -3.25 -18.92 10.41
C GLY A 56 -1.99 -18.91 11.28
N ARG A 57 -1.23 -20.02 11.25
CA ARG A 57 0.00 -20.20 12.06
C ARG A 57 1.17 -19.27 11.70
N ARG A 58 1.11 -18.57 10.56
CA ARG A 58 1.94 -17.42 10.13
C ARG A 58 1.69 -17.16 8.64
N PRO A 59 1.77 -15.91 8.15
CA PRO A 59 1.88 -14.66 8.92
C PRO A 59 0.56 -14.26 9.60
N TYR A 60 0.63 -13.33 10.56
CA TYR A 60 -0.57 -12.71 11.14
C TYR A 60 -1.42 -12.10 10.02
N CYS A 61 -2.58 -12.72 9.80
CA CYS A 61 -3.57 -12.32 8.82
C CYS A 61 -4.85 -12.03 9.59
N PHE A 62 -5.42 -10.86 9.36
CA PHE A 62 -6.75 -10.53 9.84
C PHE A 62 -7.60 -10.12 8.65
N ARG A 63 -8.88 -10.46 8.70
CA ARG A 63 -9.87 -10.01 7.73
C ARG A 63 -10.76 -9.00 8.43
N VAL A 64 -10.99 -7.87 7.78
CA VAL A 64 -12.01 -6.90 8.17
C VAL A 64 -13.25 -7.19 7.34
N ARG A 65 -14.40 -7.30 7.99
CA ARG A 65 -15.70 -7.43 7.32
C ARG A 65 -16.57 -6.21 7.64
N GLY A 66 -17.17 -5.62 6.62
CA GLY A 66 -18.00 -4.42 6.76
C GLY A 66 -17.18 -3.13 6.80
N ASP A 67 -17.77 -2.08 7.36
CA ASP A 67 -17.22 -0.73 7.31
C ASP A 67 -16.15 -0.51 8.38
N LEU A 68 -14.97 -0.05 7.95
CA LEU A 68 -13.97 0.53 8.84
C LEU A 68 -14.42 1.95 9.21
N HIS A 69 -14.47 2.23 10.50
CA HIS A 69 -14.89 3.53 10.97
C HIS A 69 -14.21 3.92 12.28
N HIS A 70 -14.25 5.21 12.62
CA HIS A 70 -13.75 5.70 13.90
C HIS A 70 -14.90 5.99 14.84
N ASN A 71 -14.71 5.60 16.10
CA ASN A 71 -15.69 5.76 17.15
C ASN A 71 -15.17 6.72 18.22
N ILE A 72 -16.08 7.55 18.74
CA ILE A 72 -15.83 8.42 19.88
C ILE A 72 -16.74 8.03 21.03
N SER A 73 -16.19 8.05 22.23
CA SER A 73 -16.92 7.74 23.46
C SER A 73 -17.68 8.95 24.00
N SER A 74 -18.48 8.73 25.03
CA SER A 74 -18.93 9.81 25.92
C SER A 74 -17.76 10.56 26.54
N ILE A 75 -18.01 11.80 26.98
CA ILE A 75 -17.02 12.71 27.55
C ILE A 75 -16.43 12.17 28.84
N PHE A 76 -17.28 11.65 29.72
CA PHE A 76 -16.89 11.02 30.98
C PHE A 76 -16.95 9.50 30.85
N PRO A 77 -16.06 8.77 31.56
CA PRO A 77 -16.09 7.32 31.59
C PRO A 77 -17.24 6.81 32.46
N MET A 78 -17.63 5.54 32.26
CA MET A 78 -18.62 4.87 33.13
C MET A 78 -18.04 4.51 34.50
N LYS A 79 -16.70 4.34 34.58
CA LYS A 79 -15.93 4.10 35.80
C LYS A 79 -14.76 5.06 35.81
N GLU A 80 -14.51 5.74 36.92
CA GLU A 80 -13.47 6.79 37.00
C GLU A 80 -12.07 6.31 36.57
N ASP A 81 -11.72 5.05 36.86
CA ASP A 81 -10.39 4.47 36.57
C ASP A 81 -10.21 3.92 35.14
N ASP A 82 -11.22 3.97 34.27
CA ASP A 82 -11.19 3.40 32.90
C ASP A 82 -11.30 4.48 31.82
N THR A 83 -10.59 5.59 31.99
CA THR A 83 -10.52 6.65 30.99
C THR A 83 -9.69 6.21 29.79
N ARG A 84 -10.24 6.39 28.57
CA ARG A 84 -9.58 6.01 27.30
C ARG A 84 -9.80 7.07 26.21
N PHE A 85 -8.87 7.13 25.26
CA PHE A 85 -8.93 7.99 24.07
C PHE A 85 -9.30 9.44 24.42
N SER A 86 -10.36 10.00 23.80
CA SER A 86 -10.84 11.36 24.03
C SER A 86 -11.12 11.69 25.50
N GLN A 87 -11.58 10.73 26.30
CA GLN A 87 -11.91 10.94 27.72
C GLN A 87 -10.70 11.44 28.50
N ILE A 88 -9.48 10.96 28.17
CA ILE A 88 -8.26 11.38 28.86
C ILE A 88 -8.07 12.90 28.74
N PHE A 89 -8.36 13.48 27.57
CA PHE A 89 -8.27 14.94 27.35
C PHE A 89 -9.40 15.73 28.02
N PHE A 90 -10.56 15.10 28.22
CA PHE A 90 -11.71 15.75 28.83
C PHE A 90 -11.66 15.77 30.35
N VAL A 91 -11.28 14.65 30.97
CA VAL A 91 -11.35 14.51 32.44
C VAL A 91 -10.01 14.72 33.13
N GLY A 92 -8.90 14.48 32.42
CA GLY A 92 -7.54 14.61 32.93
C GLY A 92 -7.07 16.05 33.10
N ASP A 93 -5.98 16.21 33.85
CA ASP A 93 -5.38 17.47 34.26
C ASP A 93 -4.15 17.88 33.41
N GLY A 94 -3.79 17.05 32.44
CA GLY A 94 -2.65 17.22 31.55
C GLY A 94 -1.31 16.85 32.16
N GLN A 95 -1.30 16.23 33.33
CA GLN A 95 -0.10 15.92 34.10
C GLN A 95 0.31 14.44 33.96
N GLU A 96 1.13 13.98 34.90
CA GLU A 96 1.81 12.69 34.88
C GLU A 96 0.85 11.50 34.84
N ASP A 97 -0.30 11.60 35.50
CA ASP A 97 -1.22 10.48 35.61
C ASP A 97 -1.94 10.19 34.29
N GLU A 98 -2.12 11.19 33.42
CA GLU A 98 -2.55 10.95 32.03
C GLU A 98 -1.51 10.12 31.26
N VAL A 99 -0.21 10.43 31.41
CA VAL A 99 0.86 9.71 30.71
C VAL A 99 0.88 8.25 31.15
N LYS A 100 0.82 7.98 32.46
CA LYS A 100 0.74 6.62 33.01
C LYS A 100 -0.51 5.89 32.50
N GLN A 101 -1.66 6.56 32.48
CA GLN A 101 -2.90 5.97 31.98
C GLN A 101 -2.81 5.63 30.49
N ARG A 102 -2.19 6.49 29.67
CA ARG A 102 -1.96 6.23 28.24
C ARG A 102 -1.02 5.04 28.00
N ILE A 103 0.07 4.92 28.78
CA ILE A 103 0.98 3.76 28.71
C ILE A 103 0.22 2.49 29.07
N LYS A 104 -0.51 2.50 30.20
CA LYS A 104 -1.34 1.38 30.66
C LYS A 104 -2.35 0.95 29.59
N ASN A 105 -3.06 1.91 28.99
CA ASN A 105 -4.05 1.65 27.94
C ASN A 105 -3.44 1.10 26.64
N SER A 106 -2.20 1.45 26.33
CA SER A 106 -1.53 0.98 25.11
C SER A 106 -1.22 -0.52 25.14
N GLY A 107 -1.04 -1.10 26.34
CA GLY A 107 -0.58 -2.48 26.50
C GLY A 107 0.82 -2.74 25.94
N GLN A 108 1.62 -1.68 25.70
CA GLN A 108 2.98 -1.72 25.19
C GLN A 108 3.91 -0.96 26.13
N ASP A 109 5.20 -1.29 26.09
CA ASP A 109 6.24 -0.56 26.84
C ASP A 109 6.65 0.69 26.07
N LEU A 110 5.88 1.77 26.25
CA LEU A 110 6.13 3.07 25.64
C LEU A 110 7.05 3.90 26.55
N ASP A 111 7.98 4.62 25.93
CA ASP A 111 8.85 5.56 26.63
C ASP A 111 8.02 6.70 27.21
N HIS A 112 8.13 6.83 28.53
CA HIS A 112 7.38 7.79 29.31
C HIS A 112 7.69 9.24 28.91
N ASN A 113 8.95 9.58 28.66
CA ASN A 113 9.37 10.94 28.36
C ASN A 113 8.89 11.37 26.98
N ILE A 114 9.00 10.49 25.99
CA ILE A 114 8.51 10.76 24.63
C ILE A 114 7.01 11.02 24.64
N LEU A 115 6.24 10.20 25.36
CA LEU A 115 4.79 10.37 25.43
C LEU A 115 4.39 11.66 26.16
N LYS A 116 5.12 12.01 27.23
CA LYS A 116 4.93 13.26 27.98
C LYS A 116 5.21 14.49 27.12
N GLU A 117 6.29 14.47 26.33
CA GLU A 117 6.62 15.56 25.40
C GLU A 117 5.50 15.75 24.37
N TRP A 118 5.00 14.67 23.76
CA TRP A 118 3.84 14.74 22.85
C TRP A 118 2.57 15.26 23.53
N GLN A 119 2.26 14.82 24.76
CA GLN A 119 1.09 15.30 25.50
C GLN A 119 1.17 16.81 25.76
N ASN A 120 2.35 17.30 26.16
CA ASN A 120 2.58 18.72 26.38
C ASN A 120 2.48 19.51 25.09
N PHE A 121 3.08 18.99 24.01
CA PHE A 121 3.02 19.61 22.69
C PHE A 121 1.57 19.76 22.22
N LEU A 122 0.79 18.69 22.27
CA LEU A 122 -0.60 18.72 21.83
C LEU A 122 -1.46 19.61 22.73
N SER A 123 -1.20 19.66 24.04
CA SER A 123 -1.94 20.56 24.94
C SER A 123 -1.69 22.04 24.62
N LEU A 124 -0.50 22.39 24.13
CA LEU A 124 -0.15 23.75 23.73
C LEU A 124 -0.62 24.12 22.30
N ASN A 125 -0.67 23.16 21.39
CA ASN A 125 -0.80 23.45 19.95
C ASN A 125 -2.08 22.91 19.30
N ASN A 126 -2.72 21.89 19.89
CA ASN A 126 -3.86 21.22 19.27
C ASN A 126 -5.20 21.83 19.75
N PRO A 127 -6.01 22.41 18.85
CA PRO A 127 -7.26 23.08 19.23
C PRO A 127 -8.31 22.10 19.75
N TYR A 128 -8.31 20.83 19.34
CA TYR A 128 -9.22 19.83 19.92
C TYR A 128 -8.84 19.52 21.36
N VAL A 129 -7.54 19.37 21.66
CA VAL A 129 -7.08 19.14 23.05
C VAL A 129 -7.44 20.34 23.93
N GLN A 130 -7.16 21.55 23.46
CA GLN A 130 -7.46 22.78 24.20
C GLN A 130 -8.96 22.91 24.48
N THR A 131 -9.80 22.70 23.45
CA THR A 131 -11.26 22.75 23.60
C THR A 131 -11.76 21.67 24.55
N SER A 132 -11.26 20.44 24.45
CA SER A 132 -11.62 19.34 25.36
C SER A 132 -11.29 19.65 26.81
N ARG A 133 -10.11 20.20 27.09
CA ARG A 133 -9.68 20.55 28.45
C ARG A 133 -10.53 21.65 29.08
N VAL A 134 -10.89 22.68 28.30
CA VAL A 134 -11.78 23.75 28.79
C VAL A 134 -13.21 23.25 29.00
N SER A 135 -13.64 22.26 28.23
CA SER A 135 -15.02 21.77 28.26
C SER A 135 -15.42 21.17 29.60
N LYS A 136 -14.49 20.58 30.37
CA LYS A 136 -14.80 20.08 31.72
C LYS A 136 -15.42 21.14 32.63
N ASN A 137 -14.97 22.40 32.50
CA ASN A 137 -15.47 23.51 33.31
C ASN A 137 -16.81 24.05 32.80
N ILE A 138 -17.16 23.76 31.55
CA ILE A 138 -18.40 24.21 30.89
C ILE A 138 -19.52 23.18 31.10
N ILE A 139 -19.15 21.90 31.16
CA ILE A 139 -20.10 20.79 31.29
C ILE A 139 -20.56 20.69 32.74
N GLY A 140 -21.81 21.09 32.98
CA GLY A 140 -22.45 20.94 34.29
C GLY A 140 -22.80 19.49 34.64
N ASP A 141 -23.45 19.30 35.79
CA ASP A 141 -23.84 17.98 36.30
C ASP A 141 -25.10 17.39 35.64
N ASN A 142 -25.70 18.09 34.68
CA ASN A 142 -26.89 17.61 33.99
C ASN A 142 -26.54 16.47 33.01
N ILE A 143 -27.01 15.26 33.31
CA ILE A 143 -26.79 14.05 32.52
C ILE A 143 -27.52 14.09 31.17
N GLU A 144 -28.62 14.83 31.05
CA GLU A 144 -29.43 14.90 29.83
C GLU A 144 -28.84 15.84 28.76
N GLN A 145 -27.86 16.68 29.12
CA GLN A 145 -27.23 17.58 28.18
C GLN A 145 -26.41 16.81 27.14
N THR A 146 -26.70 17.08 25.87
CA THR A 146 -25.93 16.58 24.74
C THR A 146 -25.01 17.68 24.23
N PHE A 147 -23.76 17.32 23.98
CA PHE A 147 -22.76 18.23 23.47
C PHE A 147 -22.48 17.89 22.00
N ALA A 148 -22.02 18.86 21.23
CA ALA A 148 -21.56 18.63 19.88
C ALA A 148 -20.22 19.31 19.69
N LEU A 149 -19.21 18.54 19.27
CA LEU A 149 -17.97 19.09 18.76
C LEU A 149 -18.24 19.57 17.33
N LYS A 150 -18.19 20.88 17.13
CA LYS A 150 -18.43 21.55 15.86
C LYS A 150 -17.17 22.19 15.35
N THR A 151 -16.90 21.96 14.08
CA THR A 151 -15.94 22.75 13.31
C THR A 151 -16.68 23.93 12.69
N LEU A 152 -16.39 25.14 13.16
CA LEU A 152 -16.99 26.38 12.66
C LEU A 152 -16.32 26.76 11.33
N GLU A 153 -17.07 26.61 10.24
CA GLU A 153 -16.63 27.08 8.92
C GLU A 153 -16.52 28.62 8.93
N GLY A 154 -15.29 29.13 8.99
CA GLY A 154 -15.03 30.55 8.82
C GLY A 154 -15.48 31.01 7.44
N ARG A 155 -16.42 31.96 7.36
CA ARG A 155 -16.97 32.54 6.12
C ARG A 155 -15.94 33.27 5.22
N GLN A 156 -14.64 33.23 5.55
CA GLN A 156 -13.57 33.91 4.82
C GLN A 156 -12.27 33.08 4.71
N LEU A 157 -12.34 31.76 4.71
CA LEU A 157 -11.15 30.96 4.40
C LEU A 157 -11.04 30.79 2.88
N ASN A 158 -9.86 31.09 2.34
CA ASN A 158 -9.51 30.77 0.96
C ASN A 158 -9.59 29.23 0.83
N GLN A 159 -10.69 28.73 0.27
CA GLN A 159 -11.04 27.29 0.25
C GLN A 159 -10.03 26.42 -0.53
N SER A 160 -9.03 27.06 -1.14
CA SER A 160 -7.94 26.44 -1.90
C SER A 160 -6.68 26.14 -1.07
N THR A 161 -6.65 26.39 0.25
CA THR A 161 -5.49 26.08 1.12
C THR A 161 -5.86 25.30 2.38
N TYR A 162 -4.97 24.39 2.81
CA TYR A 162 -5.00 23.75 4.12
C TYR A 162 -4.64 24.78 5.18
N ASN A 163 -5.60 25.17 6.02
CA ASN A 163 -5.38 26.14 7.10
C ASN A 163 -5.33 25.41 8.45
N LEU A 164 -4.43 25.85 9.35
CA LEU A 164 -4.39 25.36 10.73
C LEU A 164 -5.64 25.84 11.47
N PRO A 165 -6.38 24.95 12.15
CA PRO A 165 -7.53 25.37 12.93
C PRO A 165 -7.12 26.14 14.16
N THR A 166 -7.88 27.19 14.47
CA THR A 166 -7.78 27.92 15.74
C THR A 166 -8.80 27.41 16.74
N VAL A 167 -8.58 27.66 18.04
CA VAL A 167 -9.57 27.34 19.10
C VAL A 167 -10.92 27.99 18.82
N SER A 168 -10.95 29.20 18.27
CA SER A 168 -12.21 29.86 17.86
C SER A 168 -12.95 29.16 16.71
N GLN A 169 -12.31 28.24 15.99
CA GLN A 169 -12.90 27.47 14.90
C GLN A 169 -13.35 26.07 15.33
N VAL A 170 -13.00 25.63 16.54
CA VAL A 170 -13.43 24.34 17.10
C VAL A 170 -14.17 24.63 18.40
N ALA A 171 -15.46 24.30 18.46
CA ALA A 171 -16.27 24.61 19.63
C ALA A 171 -17.04 23.38 20.09
N ILE A 172 -17.18 23.22 21.41
CA ILE A 172 -18.15 22.31 22.00
C ILE A 172 -19.40 23.10 22.35
N VAL A 173 -20.52 22.73 21.73
CA VAL A 173 -21.80 23.42 21.87
C VAL A 173 -22.79 22.55 22.64
N ILE A 174 -23.44 23.13 23.66
CA ILE A 174 -24.54 22.50 24.41
C ILE A 174 -25.80 22.52 23.54
N LYS A 175 -26.45 21.36 23.36
CA LYS A 175 -27.73 21.24 22.66
C LYS A 175 -28.82 20.85 23.66
N ASP A 176 -29.76 21.77 23.88
CA ASP A 176 -30.99 21.51 24.64
C ASP A 176 -32.14 21.23 23.66
N GLY A 177 -32.79 20.06 23.80
CA GLY A 177 -33.99 19.69 23.04
C GLY A 177 -33.78 19.40 21.54
N ASP A 178 -34.90 19.25 20.82
CA ASP A 178 -35.10 18.70 19.46
C ASP A 178 -34.47 19.55 18.31
N GLN A 179 -33.22 19.98 18.49
CA GLN A 179 -32.44 20.66 17.45
C GLN A 179 -31.97 19.62 16.44
N THR A 180 -32.53 19.68 15.23
CA THR A 180 -32.15 18.83 14.10
C THR A 180 -30.63 18.73 13.96
N HIS A 181 -30.09 17.53 14.10
CA HIS A 181 -28.68 17.25 13.92
C HIS A 181 -28.26 17.64 12.50
N ALA A 182 -27.31 18.56 12.36
CA ALA A 182 -26.57 18.67 11.12
C ALA A 182 -25.80 17.35 10.94
N SER A 183 -25.85 16.74 9.76
CA SER A 183 -25.21 15.44 9.47
C SER A 183 -23.67 15.42 9.64
N ARG A 184 -23.08 16.54 10.06
CA ARG A 184 -21.64 16.79 10.16
C ARG A 184 -21.19 17.14 11.57
N ASP A 185 -22.06 17.11 12.58
CA ASP A 185 -21.65 17.34 13.96
C ASP A 185 -21.14 16.03 14.58
N ILE A 186 -20.05 16.08 15.35
CA ILE A 186 -19.67 14.96 16.23
C ILE A 186 -20.44 15.12 17.53
N ILE A 187 -21.42 14.25 17.76
CA ILE A 187 -22.24 14.30 18.96
C ILE A 187 -21.48 13.64 20.11
N LEU A 188 -21.48 14.30 21.26
CA LEU A 188 -20.80 13.90 22.48
C LEU A 188 -21.82 13.83 23.61
N HIS A 189 -22.03 12.63 24.14
CA HIS A 189 -22.84 12.47 25.34
C HIS A 189 -21.99 12.67 26.59
N ARG A 190 -22.58 13.19 27.68
CA ARG A 190 -21.89 13.35 28.97
C ARG A 190 -21.40 12.00 29.50
N VAL A 191 -22.32 11.09 29.79
CA VAL A 191 -22.08 9.70 30.19
C VAL A 191 -23.13 8.85 29.47
N SER A 192 -22.72 7.89 28.63
CA SER A 192 -23.67 6.98 27.97
C SER A 192 -23.20 5.53 27.89
N GLY A 193 -21.89 5.29 28.02
CA GLY A 193 -21.28 3.97 27.80
C GLY A 193 -21.35 3.47 26.35
N SER A 194 -21.96 4.24 25.44
CA SER A 194 -22.06 3.92 24.02
C SER A 194 -20.97 4.63 23.22
N LEU A 195 -20.52 3.96 22.15
CA LEU A 195 -19.60 4.52 21.18
C LEU A 195 -20.40 5.10 20.01
N GLN A 196 -20.06 6.33 19.62
CA GLN A 196 -20.64 6.98 18.47
C GLN A 196 -19.71 6.95 17.26
N HIS A 197 -20.29 6.64 16.12
CA HIS A 197 -19.61 6.65 14.84
C HIS A 197 -19.34 8.09 14.37
N ILE A 198 -18.08 8.42 14.07
CA ILE A 198 -17.72 9.64 13.36
C ILE A 198 -17.76 9.37 11.86
N HIS A 199 -18.51 10.19 11.13
CA HIS A 199 -18.52 10.14 9.67
C HIS A 199 -17.14 10.51 9.08
N ASP A 200 -16.68 9.73 8.12
CA ASP A 200 -15.43 9.91 7.37
C ASP A 200 -15.38 11.19 6.51
N TYR A 201 -16.53 11.80 6.23
CA TYR A 201 -16.65 13.12 5.59
C TYR A 201 -16.41 14.29 6.55
N HIS A 202 -16.24 14.03 7.86
CA HIS A 202 -15.96 15.07 8.83
C HIS A 202 -14.52 15.60 8.64
N SER A 203 -14.33 16.92 8.56
CA SER A 203 -13.00 17.51 8.31
C SER A 203 -11.96 17.16 9.39
N ALA A 204 -12.41 16.95 10.63
CA ALA A 204 -11.60 16.49 11.75
C ALA A 204 -11.33 14.96 11.80
N TYR A 205 -11.91 14.15 10.91
CA TYR A 205 -11.89 12.67 11.02
C TYR A 205 -10.47 12.10 11.15
N LEU A 206 -9.54 12.59 10.34
CA LEU A 206 -8.15 12.15 10.38
C LEU A 206 -7.37 12.77 11.55
N ALA A 207 -7.59 14.05 11.87
CA ALA A 207 -6.89 14.73 12.97
C ALA A 207 -7.22 14.13 14.34
N LEU A 208 -8.47 13.71 14.55
CA LEU A 208 -8.89 13.05 15.80
C LEU A 208 -8.31 11.64 15.95
N CYS A 209 -8.06 10.93 14.85
CA CYS A 209 -7.48 9.59 14.86
C CYS A 209 -5.94 9.59 14.81
N TYR A 210 -5.33 10.61 14.22
CA TYR A 210 -3.88 10.71 14.05
C TYR A 210 -3.28 12.00 14.63
N PRO A 211 -3.36 12.25 15.95
CA PRO A 211 -2.92 13.53 16.52
C PRO A 211 -1.42 13.80 16.39
N ILE A 212 -0.58 12.78 16.30
CA ILE A 212 0.86 12.96 16.04
C ILE A 212 1.10 13.51 14.64
N LEU A 213 0.31 13.04 13.67
CA LEU A 213 0.43 13.40 12.27
C LEU A 213 -0.27 14.73 11.96
N PHE A 214 -1.23 15.11 12.80
CA PHE A 214 -1.97 16.36 12.76
C PHE A 214 -1.89 17.10 14.10
N PRO A 215 -0.68 17.49 14.50
CA PRO A 215 -0.46 17.97 15.85
C PRO A 215 -1.12 19.33 16.10
N TYR A 216 -1.47 20.07 15.04
CA TYR A 216 -2.22 21.31 15.11
C TYR A 216 -3.72 21.14 14.81
N GLY A 217 -4.20 19.90 14.69
CA GLY A 217 -5.62 19.60 14.48
C GLY A 217 -6.14 19.85 13.06
N GLU A 218 -5.26 19.84 12.07
CA GLU A 218 -5.50 20.19 10.67
C GLU A 218 -6.81 19.63 10.11
N GLN A 219 -7.53 20.47 9.36
CA GLN A 219 -8.78 20.05 8.71
C GLN A 219 -8.49 19.43 7.33
N HIS A 220 -9.17 18.32 7.05
CA HIS A 220 -8.95 17.50 5.85
C HIS A 220 -10.12 17.56 4.88
N TRP A 221 -10.06 16.68 3.87
CA TRP A 221 -11.00 16.57 2.78
C TRP A 221 -12.46 16.69 3.27
N HIS A 222 -13.18 17.61 2.63
CA HIS A 222 -14.58 17.90 2.88
C HIS A 222 -15.31 18.05 1.53
N PRO A 223 -16.55 17.54 1.39
CA PRO A 223 -17.29 17.56 0.13
C PRO A 223 -17.48 18.94 -0.51
N ASN A 224 -17.47 20.02 0.29
CA ASN A 224 -17.65 21.40 -0.21
C ASN A 224 -16.33 22.18 -0.39
N ALA A 225 -15.16 21.56 -0.22
CA ALA A 225 -13.88 22.23 -0.45
C ALA A 225 -13.52 22.22 -1.95
N LEU A 226 -13.40 23.39 -2.58
CA LEU A 226 -12.93 23.54 -3.97
C LEU A 226 -11.43 23.21 -4.05
N GLN A 227 -11.08 22.06 -4.62
CA GLN A 227 -9.69 21.60 -4.71
C GLN A 227 -8.93 22.22 -5.90
N ILE A 228 -7.81 22.86 -5.61
CA ILE A 228 -6.69 23.06 -6.56
C ILE A 228 -5.45 22.40 -5.93
N ASN A 229 -4.79 21.49 -6.65
CA ASN A 229 -3.48 20.88 -6.32
C ASN A 229 -3.38 19.98 -5.06
N CYS A 230 -4.34 19.09 -4.84
CA CYS A 230 -4.26 18.06 -3.80
C CYS A 230 -3.24 16.94 -4.08
N HIS A 231 -2.89 16.68 -5.35
CA HIS A 231 -2.02 15.54 -5.71
C HIS A 231 -0.56 15.64 -5.25
N LYS A 232 -0.03 16.82 -4.89
CA LYS A 232 1.38 16.92 -4.46
C LYS A 232 1.52 16.74 -2.95
N LYS A 233 0.82 17.58 -2.18
CA LYS A 233 0.84 17.54 -0.70
C LYS A 233 0.27 16.26 -0.09
N PHE A 234 -0.68 15.60 -0.75
CA PHE A 234 -1.24 14.32 -0.32
C PHE A 234 -0.20 13.19 -0.34
N PHE A 235 0.68 13.16 -1.34
CA PHE A 235 1.75 12.16 -1.41
C PHE A 235 2.90 12.49 -0.44
N ASP A 236 3.20 13.78 -0.23
CA ASP A 236 4.18 14.20 0.76
C ASP A 236 3.75 13.86 2.20
N PHE A 237 2.44 13.90 2.46
CA PHE A 237 1.78 13.48 3.68
C PHE A 237 1.80 11.95 3.89
N LEU A 238 1.70 11.17 2.81
CA LEU A 238 1.70 9.70 2.83
C LEU A 238 3.10 9.12 3.07
N ASN A 239 4.17 9.81 2.69
CA ASN A 239 5.55 9.33 2.86
C ASN A 239 6.02 9.25 4.33
N ILE A 240 5.23 9.74 5.30
CA ILE A 240 5.67 9.97 6.69
C ILE A 240 5.48 8.74 7.60
N MET A 241 4.48 7.87 7.38
CA MET A 241 4.12 6.85 8.37
C MET A 241 4.15 5.44 7.81
N GLU A 242 4.86 4.52 8.49
CA GLU A 242 4.87 3.08 8.19
C GLU A 242 3.47 2.52 7.84
N LYS A 243 3.49 1.51 6.96
CA LYS A 243 2.43 0.73 6.28
C LYS A 243 1.02 0.62 6.91
N ALA A 244 0.84 0.85 8.20
CA ALA A 244 -0.45 0.75 8.88
C ALA A 244 -1.34 2.02 8.75
N ASN A 245 -0.75 3.21 8.60
CA ASN A 245 -1.54 4.46 8.52
C ASN A 245 -1.84 4.93 7.09
N PHE A 246 -1.09 4.43 6.09
CA PHE A 246 -1.41 4.55 4.66
C PHE A 246 -2.85 4.11 4.34
N LEU A 247 -3.31 3.07 5.03
CA LEU A 247 -4.53 2.37 4.72
C LEU A 247 -5.79 3.24 4.93
N CYS A 248 -5.83 4.05 5.98
CA CYS A 248 -7.05 4.79 6.34
C CYS A 248 -7.34 5.97 5.40
N VAL A 249 -6.33 6.63 4.85
CA VAL A 249 -6.53 7.79 3.97
C VAL A 249 -6.92 7.35 2.57
N GLU A 250 -6.28 6.32 2.01
CA GLU A 250 -6.72 5.71 0.75
C GLU A 250 -8.15 5.15 0.88
N PHE A 251 -8.51 4.56 2.02
CA PHE A 251 -9.87 4.10 2.26
C PHE A 251 -10.89 5.24 2.21
N VAL A 252 -10.60 6.44 2.75
CA VAL A 252 -11.55 7.57 2.69
C VAL A 252 -11.79 8.01 1.24
N VAL A 253 -10.73 8.08 0.43
CA VAL A 253 -10.84 8.46 -1.00
C VAL A 253 -11.58 7.39 -1.79
N GLU A 254 -11.18 6.12 -1.67
CA GLU A 254 -11.83 5.01 -2.38
C GLU A 254 -13.27 4.80 -1.92
N ARG A 255 -13.56 4.96 -0.63
CA ARG A 255 -14.93 4.92 -0.11
C ARG A 255 -15.78 6.06 -0.65
N SER A 256 -15.23 7.26 -0.78
CA SER A 256 -15.92 8.38 -1.43
C SER A 256 -16.22 8.09 -2.91
N ARG A 257 -15.27 7.51 -3.65
CA ARG A 257 -15.48 7.06 -5.04
C ARG A 257 -16.58 5.99 -5.13
N LEU A 258 -16.53 4.98 -4.25
CA LEU A 258 -17.54 3.92 -4.19
C LEU A 258 -18.92 4.46 -3.80
N GLN A 259 -18.99 5.42 -2.87
CA GLN A 259 -20.23 6.06 -2.47
C GLN A 259 -20.83 6.88 -3.62
N TYR A 260 -19.99 7.59 -4.38
CA TYR A 260 -20.42 8.28 -5.59
C TYR A 260 -21.00 7.27 -6.59
N ILE A 261 -20.31 6.17 -6.87
CA ILE A 261 -20.78 5.11 -7.78
C ILE A 261 -22.12 4.55 -7.30
N ARG A 262 -22.23 4.21 -6.00
CA ARG A 262 -23.44 3.69 -5.35
C ARG A 262 -24.62 4.65 -5.49
N SER A 263 -24.37 5.95 -5.31
CA SER A 263 -25.42 6.99 -5.32
C SER A 263 -25.81 7.45 -6.73
N ASN A 264 -24.95 7.25 -7.73
CA ASN A 264 -25.12 7.78 -9.09
C ASN A 264 -25.30 6.68 -10.16
N GLN A 265 -25.73 5.47 -9.79
CA GLN A 265 -25.94 4.33 -10.72
C GLN A 265 -26.76 4.70 -11.98
N ARG A 266 -27.83 5.49 -11.84
CA ARG A 266 -28.63 5.97 -12.98
C ARG A 266 -27.84 6.88 -13.93
N LYS A 267 -27.05 7.81 -13.39
CA LYS A 267 -26.20 8.71 -14.20
C LYS A 267 -25.09 7.95 -14.91
N LEU A 268 -24.58 6.89 -14.27
CA LEU A 268 -23.61 5.97 -14.85
C LEU A 268 -24.23 5.01 -15.89
N LYS A 269 -25.55 5.13 -16.14
CA LYS A 269 -26.34 4.33 -17.09
C LYS A 269 -26.19 2.83 -16.83
N VAL A 270 -26.17 2.45 -15.55
CA VAL A 270 -25.90 1.06 -15.14
C VAL A 270 -26.90 0.06 -15.71
N ASP A 271 -28.15 0.48 -15.86
CA ASP A 271 -29.25 -0.33 -16.38
C ASP A 271 -29.00 -0.82 -17.82
N MET A 272 -28.14 -0.13 -18.60
CA MET A 272 -27.74 -0.60 -19.94
C MET A 272 -26.75 -1.78 -19.91
N TYR A 273 -26.13 -2.05 -18.77
CA TYR A 273 -25.15 -3.14 -18.62
C TYR A 273 -25.78 -4.42 -18.10
N GLN A 274 -27.04 -4.38 -17.65
CA GLN A 274 -27.68 -5.49 -16.93
C GLN A 274 -27.68 -6.79 -17.75
N GLY A 275 -27.97 -6.72 -19.06
CA GLY A 275 -27.91 -7.87 -19.97
C GLY A 275 -26.50 -8.45 -20.23
N LEU A 276 -25.42 -7.72 -19.94
CA LEU A 276 -24.03 -8.23 -20.04
C LEU A 276 -23.57 -8.92 -18.73
N THR A 277 -24.14 -8.48 -17.61
CA THR A 277 -23.77 -8.90 -16.24
C THR A 277 -24.36 -10.27 -15.89
N GLU A 278 -25.57 -10.57 -16.38
CA GLU A 278 -26.26 -11.86 -16.15
C GLU A 278 -25.55 -13.06 -16.81
N THR A 279 -24.79 -12.83 -17.87
CA THR A 279 -23.96 -13.87 -18.53
C THR A 279 -22.68 -14.24 -17.78
N LEU A 280 -22.26 -13.47 -16.78
CA LEU A 280 -20.89 -13.54 -16.22
C LEU A 280 -20.81 -13.86 -14.72
N GLU A 281 -21.91 -13.80 -13.97
CA GLU A 281 -21.90 -14.06 -12.53
C GLU A 281 -22.77 -15.28 -12.18
N GLY A 282 -22.16 -16.27 -11.49
CA GLY A 282 -22.86 -17.45 -10.99
C GLY A 282 -23.96 -17.08 -9.99
N GLU A 283 -25.04 -17.86 -10.02
CA GLU A 283 -26.27 -17.71 -9.22
C GLU A 283 -26.00 -17.83 -7.71
N GLY A 284 -25.48 -16.76 -7.10
CA GLY A 284 -25.53 -16.56 -5.66
C GLY A 284 -26.74 -15.70 -5.31
N ASP A 285 -27.58 -16.16 -4.39
CA ASP A 285 -28.72 -15.40 -3.89
C ASP A 285 -28.20 -14.20 -3.06
N VAL A 286 -28.21 -13.00 -3.66
CA VAL A 286 -27.69 -11.78 -3.02
C VAL A 286 -28.84 -11.05 -2.32
N ASN A 287 -28.91 -11.20 -1.00
CA ASN A 287 -29.74 -10.34 -0.15
C ASN A 287 -29.16 -8.90 -0.13
N GLY A 288 -29.72 -7.99 -0.92
CA GLY A 288 -29.36 -6.56 -0.92
C GLY A 288 -29.52 -5.88 -2.28
N LYS A 289 -29.23 -4.57 -2.33
CA LYS A 289 -29.23 -3.80 -3.59
C LYS A 289 -27.94 -4.07 -4.36
N LYS A 290 -28.02 -4.68 -5.54
CA LYS A 290 -26.87 -4.84 -6.45
C LYS A 290 -26.38 -3.48 -6.95
N ILE A 291 -25.09 -3.23 -6.85
CA ILE A 291 -24.40 -2.03 -7.34
C ILE A 291 -23.37 -2.49 -8.36
N VAL A 292 -23.45 -1.96 -9.58
CA VAL A 292 -22.49 -2.31 -10.64
C VAL A 292 -21.36 -1.29 -10.63
N LEU A 293 -20.14 -1.79 -10.53
CA LEU A 293 -18.93 -0.99 -10.69
C LEU A 293 -18.65 -0.78 -12.19
N PRO A 294 -18.36 0.45 -12.66
CA PRO A 294 -17.98 0.68 -14.05
C PRO A 294 -16.60 0.07 -14.35
N SER A 295 -16.28 -0.19 -15.62
CA SER A 295 -14.95 -0.71 -16.01
C SER A 295 -13.81 0.29 -15.77
N SER A 296 -14.12 1.57 -15.58
CA SER A 296 -13.17 2.60 -15.12
C SER A 296 -12.77 2.47 -13.64
N PHE A 297 -13.43 1.60 -12.87
CA PHE A 297 -13.04 1.29 -11.51
C PHE A 297 -11.95 0.20 -11.52
N ILE A 298 -10.70 0.63 -11.39
CA ILE A 298 -9.51 -0.24 -11.47
C ILE A 298 -9.61 -1.38 -10.45
N GLY A 299 -9.30 -2.60 -10.88
CA GLY A 299 -9.38 -3.81 -10.04
C GLY A 299 -10.80 -4.37 -9.84
N GLY A 300 -11.84 -3.66 -10.29
CA GLY A 300 -13.21 -4.19 -10.28
C GLY A 300 -13.43 -5.31 -11.29
N PRO A 301 -14.45 -6.18 -11.11
CA PRO A 301 -14.71 -7.31 -12.01
C PRO A 301 -14.77 -6.90 -13.49
N ARG A 302 -15.52 -5.83 -13.81
CA ARG A 302 -15.65 -5.35 -15.19
C ARG A 302 -14.35 -4.78 -15.77
N ALA A 303 -13.52 -4.12 -14.95
CA ALA A 303 -12.21 -3.66 -15.38
C ALA A 303 -11.32 -4.86 -15.73
N MET A 304 -11.31 -5.88 -14.87
CA MET A 304 -10.55 -7.11 -15.12
C MET A 304 -11.07 -7.88 -16.35
N THR A 305 -12.38 -7.98 -16.53
CA THR A 305 -12.97 -8.59 -17.74
C THR A 305 -12.60 -7.82 -18.99
N GLN A 306 -12.66 -6.49 -18.97
CA GLN A 306 -12.28 -5.66 -20.12
C GLN A 306 -10.79 -5.86 -20.46
N LEU A 307 -9.90 -5.79 -19.46
CA LEU A 307 -8.46 -6.03 -19.67
C LEU A 307 -8.18 -7.43 -20.22
N TYR A 308 -8.90 -8.44 -19.74
CA TYR A 308 -8.82 -9.80 -20.27
C TYR A 308 -9.27 -9.88 -21.73
N GLN A 309 -10.41 -9.27 -22.07
CA GLN A 309 -10.92 -9.23 -23.44
C GLN A 309 -9.97 -8.49 -24.38
N ASP A 310 -9.38 -7.38 -23.94
CA ASP A 310 -8.38 -6.62 -24.68
C ASP A 310 -7.13 -7.49 -24.95
N ALA A 311 -6.64 -8.22 -23.94
CA ALA A 311 -5.53 -9.16 -24.11
C ALA A 311 -5.88 -10.32 -25.06
N MET A 312 -7.09 -10.87 -24.98
CA MET A 312 -7.55 -11.93 -25.90
C MET A 312 -7.72 -11.41 -27.33
N ALA A 313 -8.14 -10.16 -27.52
CA ALA A 313 -8.23 -9.54 -28.83
C ALA A 313 -6.85 -9.43 -29.49
N LEU A 314 -5.80 -9.14 -28.72
CA LEU A 314 -4.41 -9.15 -29.20
C LEU A 314 -3.97 -10.56 -29.61
N VAL A 315 -4.25 -11.58 -28.82
CA VAL A 315 -3.96 -12.98 -29.18
C VAL A 315 -4.73 -13.40 -30.44
N LYS A 316 -6.00 -12.98 -30.57
CA LYS A 316 -6.80 -13.26 -31.77
C LYS A 316 -6.22 -12.58 -33.02
N HIS A 317 -5.65 -11.39 -32.88
CA HIS A 317 -5.11 -10.61 -34.00
C HIS A 317 -3.69 -11.03 -34.40
N PHE A 318 -2.80 -11.22 -33.42
CA PHE A 318 -1.37 -11.51 -33.64
C PHE A 318 -1.00 -12.99 -33.49
N GLY A 319 -1.90 -13.84 -33.00
CA GLY A 319 -1.63 -15.25 -32.75
C GLY A 319 -1.01 -15.51 -31.36
N ARG A 320 -0.24 -16.59 -31.26
CA ARG A 320 0.45 -16.95 -30.01
C ARG A 320 1.50 -15.88 -29.67
N PRO A 321 1.68 -15.49 -28.39
CA PRO A 321 2.75 -14.59 -27.99
C PRO A 321 4.13 -15.12 -28.39
N SER A 322 5.09 -14.23 -28.60
CA SER A 322 6.46 -14.60 -29.00
C SER A 322 7.42 -14.66 -27.82
N LEU A 323 7.19 -13.87 -26.76
CA LEU A 323 8.02 -13.86 -25.54
C LEU A 323 7.19 -13.64 -24.28
N LEU A 324 7.61 -14.29 -23.21
CA LEU A 324 7.17 -14.06 -21.83
C LEU A 324 8.35 -13.55 -21.01
N ILE A 325 8.25 -12.32 -20.49
CA ILE A 325 9.28 -11.69 -19.67
C ILE A 325 8.71 -11.42 -18.28
N LYS A 326 9.53 -11.69 -17.28
CA LYS A 326 9.15 -11.76 -15.88
C LYS A 326 10.21 -11.05 -15.06
N LEU A 327 9.92 -9.83 -14.60
CA LEU A 327 10.87 -8.96 -13.90
C LEU A 327 10.47 -8.79 -12.44
N THR A 328 11.35 -9.15 -11.51
CA THR A 328 11.20 -8.85 -10.08
C THR A 328 12.06 -7.64 -9.73
N GLU A 329 11.53 -6.73 -8.92
CA GLU A 329 12.30 -5.68 -8.26
C GLU A 329 13.46 -6.28 -7.40
N ASP A 330 14.56 -5.54 -7.22
CA ASP A 330 15.64 -5.90 -6.28
C ASP A 330 15.91 -4.73 -5.32
N PRO A 331 15.61 -4.87 -4.01
CA PRO A 331 15.78 -3.80 -3.04
C PRO A 331 17.25 -3.40 -2.85
N LYS A 332 18.20 -4.20 -3.36
CA LYS A 332 19.64 -3.89 -3.38
C LYS A 332 20.06 -3.01 -4.55
N TRP A 333 19.13 -2.58 -5.40
CA TRP A 333 19.45 -1.64 -6.47
C TRP A 333 20.13 -0.38 -5.93
N PRO A 334 21.19 0.11 -6.61
CA PRO A 334 21.98 1.23 -6.12
C PRO A 334 21.15 2.50 -5.99
N GLU A 335 20.14 2.70 -6.82
CA GLU A 335 19.24 3.85 -6.73
C GLU A 335 18.41 3.85 -5.44
N ILE A 336 18.00 2.67 -4.96
CA ILE A 336 17.30 2.53 -3.68
C ILE A 336 18.30 2.77 -2.56
N GLN A 337 19.41 2.03 -2.55
CA GLN A 337 20.40 2.07 -1.47
C GLN A 337 21.03 3.46 -1.29
N ALA A 338 21.26 4.20 -2.37
CA ALA A 338 21.79 5.56 -2.32
C ALA A 338 20.78 6.61 -1.82
N THR A 339 19.48 6.30 -1.88
CA THR A 339 18.42 7.22 -1.45
C THR A 339 18.04 7.02 0.02
N LEU A 340 18.22 5.80 0.55
CA LEU A 340 17.98 5.49 1.96
C LEU A 340 18.86 6.34 2.88
N LYS A 341 18.27 6.85 3.96
CA LYS A 341 18.94 7.68 4.96
C LYS A 341 19.01 6.98 6.33
N GLY A 342 20.11 7.20 7.05
CA GLY A 342 20.25 6.75 8.44
C GLY A 342 20.04 5.24 8.60
N ASN A 343 18.95 4.85 9.28
CA ASN A 343 18.59 3.45 9.54
C ASN A 343 17.38 2.97 8.72
N GLU A 344 16.99 3.68 7.65
CA GLU A 344 15.90 3.27 6.77
C GLU A 344 16.21 1.94 6.07
N THR A 345 15.16 1.16 5.79
CA THR A 345 15.27 -0.07 5.00
C THR A 345 14.29 -0.01 3.82
N PRO A 346 14.56 -0.71 2.71
CA PRO A 346 13.62 -0.76 1.57
C PRO A 346 12.21 -1.20 1.98
N SER A 347 12.11 -2.08 2.98
CA SER A 347 10.84 -2.53 3.55
C SER A 347 10.02 -1.40 4.20
N ASN A 348 10.69 -0.36 4.70
CA ASN A 348 10.07 0.79 5.36
C ASN A 348 9.82 1.96 4.40
N CYS A 349 10.41 1.94 3.20
CA CYS A 349 10.22 2.93 2.14
C CYS A 349 9.59 2.29 0.88
N PRO A 350 8.37 1.72 0.97
CA PRO A 350 7.76 0.99 -0.15
C PRO A 350 7.43 1.88 -1.35
N ASP A 351 7.22 3.18 -1.14
CA ASP A 351 7.04 4.21 -2.16
C ASP A 351 8.30 4.38 -3.01
N LEU A 352 9.47 4.48 -2.37
CA LEU A 352 10.77 4.54 -3.04
C LEU A 352 11.00 3.28 -3.87
N VAL A 353 10.74 2.10 -3.29
CA VAL A 353 10.85 0.81 -3.97
C VAL A 353 9.95 0.76 -5.21
N ALA A 354 8.66 1.10 -5.05
CA ALA A 354 7.70 1.11 -6.16
C ALA A 354 8.07 2.14 -7.23
N HIS A 355 8.58 3.30 -6.84
CA HIS A 355 9.01 4.35 -7.76
C HIS A 355 10.22 3.93 -8.60
N VAL A 356 11.26 3.40 -7.95
CA VAL A 356 12.45 2.89 -8.67
C VAL A 356 12.07 1.73 -9.58
N PHE A 357 11.20 0.82 -9.13
CA PHE A 357 10.66 -0.24 -9.98
C PHE A 357 9.95 0.31 -11.22
N GLN A 358 9.06 1.29 -11.06
CA GLN A 358 8.36 1.91 -12.18
C GLN A 358 9.33 2.57 -13.17
N LEU A 359 10.36 3.25 -12.68
CA LEU A 359 11.39 3.85 -13.52
C LEU A 359 12.15 2.79 -14.33
N LYS A 360 12.57 1.70 -13.68
CA LYS A 360 13.27 0.60 -14.38
C LYS A 360 12.36 -0.15 -15.35
N LEU A 361 11.09 -0.35 -15.01
CA LEU A 361 10.08 -0.93 -15.90
C LEU A 361 9.88 -0.05 -17.15
N ASN A 362 9.80 1.28 -17.00
CA ASN A 362 9.70 2.19 -18.14
C ASN A 362 10.92 2.11 -19.06
N VAL A 363 12.13 2.00 -18.48
CA VAL A 363 13.36 1.81 -19.25
C VAL A 363 13.38 0.45 -19.94
N LEU A 364 12.92 -0.61 -19.27
CA LEU A 364 12.76 -1.95 -19.86
C LEU A 364 11.83 -1.92 -21.06
N LEU A 365 10.63 -1.34 -20.91
CA LEU A 365 9.68 -1.22 -22.00
C LEU A 365 10.26 -0.44 -23.18
N ARG A 366 11.02 0.64 -22.93
CA ARG A 366 11.72 1.37 -23.99
C ARG A 366 12.80 0.54 -24.66
N ASP A 367 13.56 -0.25 -23.90
CA ASP A 367 14.58 -1.12 -24.46
C ASP A 367 13.99 -2.21 -25.36
N LEU A 368 12.85 -2.77 -24.95
CA LEU A 368 12.15 -3.80 -25.69
C LEU A 368 11.49 -3.23 -26.96
N THR A 369 10.79 -2.09 -26.84
CA THR A 369 9.94 -1.55 -27.92
C THR A 369 10.67 -0.58 -28.86
N VAL A 370 11.46 0.35 -28.32
CA VAL A 370 12.12 1.41 -29.09
C VAL A 370 13.52 0.98 -29.51
N ASN A 371 14.30 0.45 -28.57
CA ASN A 371 15.67 0.02 -28.84
C ASN A 371 15.73 -1.40 -29.44
N LYS A 372 14.59 -2.08 -29.55
CA LYS A 372 14.42 -3.39 -30.21
C LYS A 372 15.41 -4.45 -29.72
N ARG A 373 15.72 -4.44 -28.43
CA ARG A 373 16.78 -5.28 -27.85
C ARG A 373 16.53 -6.77 -27.98
N LEU A 374 15.26 -7.18 -28.02
CA LEU A 374 14.84 -8.57 -28.24
C LEU A 374 14.08 -8.73 -29.56
N GLY A 375 14.33 -7.86 -30.54
CA GLY A 375 13.62 -7.83 -31.81
C GLY A 375 12.58 -6.73 -31.94
N THR A 376 11.87 -6.71 -33.06
CA THR A 376 10.83 -5.70 -33.34
C THR A 376 9.51 -6.10 -32.70
N VAL A 377 9.05 -5.32 -31.73
CA VAL A 377 7.77 -5.53 -31.03
C VAL A 377 6.62 -4.89 -31.82
N LEU A 378 5.59 -5.67 -32.14
CA LEU A 378 4.34 -5.18 -32.75
C LEU A 378 3.34 -4.74 -31.68
N SER A 379 3.21 -5.54 -30.61
CA SER A 379 2.33 -5.25 -29.48
C SER A 379 2.85 -5.92 -28.21
N TYR A 380 2.38 -5.46 -27.05
CA TYR A 380 2.69 -6.06 -25.76
C TYR A 380 1.59 -5.80 -24.74
N VAL A 381 1.50 -6.67 -23.74
CA VAL A 381 0.64 -6.49 -22.56
C VAL A 381 1.50 -6.75 -21.33
N TYR A 382 1.30 -6.00 -20.26
CA TYR A 382 1.92 -6.33 -18.98
C TYR A 382 0.97 -6.13 -17.80
N MET A 383 1.25 -6.86 -16.73
CA MET A 383 0.59 -6.73 -15.43
C MET A 383 1.65 -6.56 -14.36
N ILE A 384 1.38 -5.69 -13.38
CA ILE A 384 2.20 -5.55 -12.18
C ILE A 384 1.47 -6.26 -11.04
N GLU A 385 2.14 -7.22 -10.41
CA GLU A 385 1.67 -7.92 -9.23
C GLU A 385 2.46 -7.47 -8.00
N PHE A 386 1.73 -7.13 -6.94
CA PHE A 386 2.29 -6.94 -5.60
C PHE A 386 1.99 -8.19 -4.79
N GLN A 387 2.96 -9.08 -4.68
CA GLN A 387 2.80 -10.26 -3.82
C GLN A 387 2.79 -9.81 -2.34
N LYS A 388 2.01 -10.48 -1.49
CA LYS A 388 1.94 -10.14 -0.05
C LYS A 388 3.34 -10.18 0.57
N ARG A 389 3.88 -9.00 0.92
CA ARG A 389 5.25 -8.79 1.45
C ARG A 389 6.39 -9.07 0.46
N ALA A 390 6.10 -9.27 -0.81
CA ALA A 390 7.13 -9.42 -1.83
C ALA A 390 7.23 -8.18 -2.71
N LEU A 391 8.35 -8.14 -3.40
CA LEU A 391 8.81 -7.06 -4.25
C LEU A 391 7.87 -6.93 -5.46
N PRO A 392 7.63 -5.72 -5.98
CA PRO A 392 6.84 -5.54 -7.19
C PRO A 392 7.36 -6.43 -8.32
N TYR A 393 6.44 -7.02 -9.06
CA TYR A 393 6.75 -7.96 -10.13
C TYR A 393 5.98 -7.64 -11.40
N ALA A 394 6.64 -7.66 -12.55
CA ALA A 394 6.00 -7.46 -13.84
C ALA A 394 5.96 -8.77 -14.64
N HIS A 395 4.76 -9.13 -15.09
CA HIS A 395 4.53 -10.12 -16.15
C HIS A 395 4.34 -9.38 -17.46
N ILE A 396 5.19 -9.62 -18.45
CA ILE A 396 5.16 -8.95 -19.76
C ILE A 396 5.03 -10.01 -20.84
N ILE A 397 4.05 -9.84 -21.71
CA ILE A 397 3.79 -10.66 -22.89
C ILE A 397 4.10 -9.81 -24.12
N MET A 398 4.88 -10.33 -25.07
CA MET A 398 5.24 -9.60 -26.29
C MET A 398 4.82 -10.35 -27.55
N PHE A 399 4.39 -9.59 -28.56
CA PHE A 399 4.11 -10.05 -29.93
C PHE A 399 5.16 -9.42 -30.84
N LEU A 400 6.06 -10.23 -31.39
CA LEU A 400 7.15 -9.78 -32.24
C LEU A 400 6.73 -9.80 -33.73
N ALA A 401 7.42 -8.99 -34.54
CA ALA A 401 7.31 -9.08 -35.99
C ALA A 401 7.85 -10.42 -36.48
N GLU A 402 7.30 -10.93 -37.58
CA GLU A 402 7.63 -12.25 -38.14
C GLU A 402 9.14 -12.48 -38.35
N SER A 403 9.88 -11.42 -38.70
CA SER A 403 11.34 -11.44 -38.89
C SER A 403 12.14 -11.44 -37.59
N SER A 404 11.49 -11.27 -36.45
CA SER A 404 12.09 -11.21 -35.11
C SER A 404 11.65 -12.37 -34.22
N ILE A 405 10.73 -13.22 -34.67
CA ILE A 405 10.35 -14.43 -33.95
C ILE A 405 11.50 -15.44 -34.08
N PRO A 406 12.06 -15.96 -32.97
CA PRO A 406 13.09 -16.98 -33.01
C PRO A 406 12.52 -18.29 -33.57
N LYS A 407 13.09 -18.80 -34.66
CA LYS A 407 12.58 -20.00 -35.38
C LYS A 407 13.56 -21.16 -35.37
N THR A 408 14.86 -20.86 -35.24
CA THR A 408 15.91 -21.86 -35.22
C THR A 408 16.48 -22.03 -33.81
N VAL A 409 17.12 -23.18 -33.56
CA VAL A 409 17.88 -23.43 -32.32
C VAL A 409 18.87 -22.30 -32.06
N SER A 410 19.60 -21.85 -33.09
CA SER A 410 20.56 -20.76 -32.96
C SER A 410 19.91 -19.43 -32.55
N ASP A 411 18.69 -19.13 -33.02
CA ASP A 411 17.98 -17.91 -32.63
C ASP A 411 17.53 -17.97 -31.16
N ILE A 412 17.05 -19.14 -30.72
CA ILE A 412 16.63 -19.39 -29.35
C ILE A 412 17.82 -19.25 -28.39
N ASP A 413 18.93 -19.91 -28.70
CA ASP A 413 20.13 -19.91 -27.85
C ASP A 413 20.82 -18.54 -27.80
N ALA A 414 20.67 -17.73 -28.85
CA ALA A 414 21.11 -16.34 -28.85
C ALA A 414 20.27 -15.45 -27.92
N LEU A 415 19.01 -15.84 -27.65
CA LEU A 415 18.06 -15.05 -26.88
C LEU A 415 17.94 -15.50 -25.42
N VAL A 416 17.93 -16.80 -25.17
CA VAL A 416 17.66 -17.39 -23.86
C VAL A 416 18.77 -18.39 -23.49
N CYS A 417 19.27 -18.25 -22.27
CA CYS A 417 20.23 -19.16 -21.67
C CYS A 417 19.65 -19.76 -20.38
N ALA A 418 19.99 -21.01 -20.10
CA ALA A 418 19.56 -21.71 -18.90
C ALA A 418 20.73 -22.38 -18.17
N GLU A 419 21.92 -21.79 -18.26
CA GLU A 419 23.16 -22.33 -17.68
C GLU A 419 23.85 -21.33 -16.75
N ILE A 420 24.63 -21.86 -15.82
CA ILE A 420 25.55 -21.09 -14.98
C ILE A 420 26.73 -20.65 -15.88
N PRO A 421 26.96 -19.32 -16.04
CA PRO A 421 28.06 -18.81 -16.85
C PRO A 421 29.43 -19.28 -16.36
N ASN A 422 30.43 -19.25 -17.23
CA ASN A 422 31.81 -19.52 -16.80
C ASN A 422 32.32 -18.34 -15.94
N GLN A 423 32.76 -18.62 -14.71
CA GLN A 423 33.20 -17.60 -13.75
C GLN A 423 34.45 -16.81 -14.20
N GLU A 424 35.33 -17.42 -14.99
CA GLU A 424 36.56 -16.79 -15.49
C GLU A 424 36.29 -15.90 -16.71
N GLN A 425 35.36 -16.31 -17.58
CA GLN A 425 35.05 -15.59 -18.82
C GLN A 425 33.97 -14.52 -18.63
N GLU A 426 32.94 -14.81 -17.84
CA GLU A 426 31.75 -13.96 -17.67
C GLU A 426 31.48 -13.71 -16.17
N ASN A 427 32.48 -13.18 -15.44
CA ASN A 427 32.41 -13.03 -13.98
C ASN A 427 31.19 -12.24 -13.48
N ASP A 428 30.88 -11.12 -14.13
CA ASP A 428 29.73 -10.28 -13.77
C ASP A 428 28.40 -11.03 -13.96
N LEU A 429 28.25 -11.72 -15.09
CA LEU A 429 27.04 -12.49 -15.38
C LEU A 429 26.92 -13.68 -14.42
N PHE A 430 28.03 -14.37 -14.13
CA PHE A 430 28.09 -15.44 -13.13
C PHE A 430 27.61 -14.95 -11.76
N SER A 431 28.09 -13.79 -11.30
CA SER A 431 27.68 -13.17 -10.04
C SER A 431 26.16 -12.87 -10.02
N ILE A 432 25.62 -12.34 -11.12
CA ILE A 432 24.19 -12.04 -11.22
C ILE A 432 23.35 -13.31 -11.26
N VAL A 433 23.70 -14.29 -12.10
CA VAL A 433 22.96 -15.55 -12.28
C VAL A 433 22.93 -16.34 -10.98
N THR A 434 24.07 -16.52 -10.32
CA THR A 434 24.14 -17.25 -9.05
C THR A 434 23.38 -16.58 -7.90
N LYS A 435 23.21 -15.26 -7.95
CA LYS A 435 22.44 -14.50 -6.97
C LYS A 435 20.93 -14.48 -7.25
N THR A 436 20.53 -14.46 -8.53
CA THR A 436 19.16 -14.07 -8.92
C THR A 436 18.41 -15.08 -9.79
N MET A 437 19.08 -16.02 -10.45
CA MET A 437 18.47 -16.92 -11.43
C MET A 437 18.57 -18.40 -11.06
N LEU A 438 18.79 -18.72 -9.79
CA LEU A 438 18.79 -20.10 -9.30
C LEU A 438 17.49 -20.41 -8.55
N HIS A 439 16.82 -21.49 -8.95
CA HIS A 439 15.66 -22.00 -8.26
C HIS A 439 16.09 -22.54 -6.89
N ALA A 440 15.52 -22.02 -5.81
CA ALA A 440 15.83 -22.48 -4.46
C ALA A 440 15.49 -23.99 -4.27
N PRO A 441 16.21 -24.72 -3.40
CA PRO A 441 15.98 -26.15 -3.20
C PRO A 441 14.53 -26.46 -2.86
N CYS A 442 13.92 -27.32 -3.67
CA CYS A 442 12.52 -27.72 -3.53
C CYS A 442 12.40 -28.84 -2.49
N LYS A 443 11.54 -28.66 -1.47
CA LYS A 443 11.20 -29.71 -0.51
C LYS A 443 9.74 -29.60 -0.09
N GLU A 444 9.21 -30.69 0.45
CA GLU A 444 7.86 -30.75 1.00
C GLU A 444 7.63 -29.62 2.02
N GLY A 445 6.50 -28.93 1.89
CA GLY A 445 6.14 -27.77 2.71
C GLY A 445 6.61 -26.40 2.18
N LEU A 446 7.38 -26.33 1.07
CA LEU A 446 7.68 -25.07 0.39
C LEU A 446 6.61 -24.71 -0.65
N HIS A 447 6.43 -23.41 -0.93
CA HIS A 447 5.43 -22.89 -1.88
C HIS A 447 5.54 -23.48 -3.29
N CYS A 448 6.75 -23.87 -3.70
CA CYS A 448 6.98 -24.50 -5.00
C CYS A 448 6.56 -25.97 -5.06
N TRP A 449 6.37 -26.64 -3.91
CA TRP A 449 6.16 -28.08 -3.82
C TRP A 449 4.68 -28.45 -3.94
N THR A 450 4.42 -29.48 -4.72
CA THR A 450 3.12 -30.13 -4.85
C THR A 450 3.27 -31.62 -4.51
N ASN A 451 2.16 -32.34 -4.34
CA ASN A 451 2.19 -33.79 -4.10
C ASN A 451 2.90 -34.58 -5.23
N ARG A 452 3.13 -33.97 -6.40
CA ARG A 452 3.83 -34.56 -7.55
C ARG A 452 5.25 -33.99 -7.74
N GLY A 453 5.79 -33.27 -6.77
CA GLY A 453 7.09 -32.58 -6.85
C GLY A 453 6.97 -31.08 -7.12
N CYS A 454 8.03 -30.45 -7.61
CA CYS A 454 8.05 -29.01 -7.87
C CYS A 454 7.02 -28.62 -8.97
N LYS A 455 6.18 -27.61 -8.70
CA LYS A 455 5.19 -27.04 -9.63
C LYS A 455 5.80 -26.63 -10.98
N TRP A 456 7.05 -26.17 -10.96
CA TRP A 456 7.78 -25.72 -12.15
C TRP A 456 8.72 -26.78 -12.72
N GLY A 457 8.74 -27.98 -12.14
CA GLY A 457 9.54 -29.12 -12.62
C GLY A 457 11.04 -28.98 -12.38
N TYR A 458 11.44 -28.35 -11.26
CA TYR A 458 12.83 -28.30 -10.82
C TYR A 458 13.18 -29.47 -9.87
N PRO A 459 14.41 -30.01 -9.92
CA PRO A 459 15.47 -29.69 -10.89
C PRO A 459 15.10 -30.15 -12.32
N LYS A 460 15.46 -29.36 -13.34
CA LYS A 460 15.21 -29.69 -14.76
C LYS A 460 16.16 -30.81 -15.23
N PRO A 461 15.77 -31.67 -16.18
CA PRO A 461 16.69 -32.64 -16.75
C PRO A 461 17.86 -31.94 -17.48
N TYR A 462 19.02 -32.60 -17.54
CA TYR A 462 20.12 -32.15 -18.40
C TYR A 462 19.73 -32.30 -19.87
N ALA A 463 20.25 -31.40 -20.70
CA ALA A 463 20.06 -31.39 -22.14
C ALA A 463 21.31 -30.77 -22.80
N GLU A 464 21.94 -31.48 -23.73
CA GLU A 464 23.15 -30.96 -24.41
C GLU A 464 22.82 -29.90 -25.47
N GLU A 465 21.61 -29.95 -26.05
CA GLU A 465 21.19 -29.07 -27.15
C GLU A 465 19.74 -28.63 -26.96
N THR A 466 19.38 -27.52 -27.60
CA THR A 466 18.00 -27.04 -27.61
C THR A 466 17.11 -27.92 -28.46
N SER A 467 15.96 -28.30 -27.91
CA SER A 467 14.91 -29.00 -28.67
C SER A 467 13.62 -28.18 -28.72
N ILE A 468 13.04 -28.12 -29.91
CA ILE A 468 11.81 -27.38 -30.20
C ILE A 468 10.66 -28.38 -30.34
N SER A 469 9.54 -28.11 -29.68
CA SER A 469 8.30 -28.89 -29.80
C SER A 469 7.16 -27.97 -30.24
N ASN A 470 6.21 -28.48 -31.02
CA ASN A 470 5.13 -27.68 -31.61
C ASN A 470 4.12 -27.13 -30.56
N ASP A 471 4.03 -27.75 -29.38
CA ASP A 471 3.06 -27.40 -28.34
C ASP A 471 3.66 -27.38 -26.92
N ALA A 472 4.96 -27.14 -26.80
CA ALA A 472 5.62 -26.96 -25.51
C ALA A 472 6.75 -25.94 -25.60
N TYR A 473 7.09 -25.34 -24.45
CA TYR A 473 8.28 -24.50 -24.32
C TYR A 473 9.52 -25.25 -24.83
N PRO A 474 10.47 -24.55 -25.50
CA PRO A 474 11.75 -25.14 -25.85
C PRO A 474 12.45 -25.72 -24.63
N VAL A 475 13.09 -26.88 -24.81
CA VAL A 475 14.02 -27.39 -23.80
C VAL A 475 15.35 -26.72 -24.07
N TYR A 476 15.75 -25.78 -23.22
CA TYR A 476 17.04 -25.10 -23.32
C TYR A 476 18.21 -26.00 -22.88
N PRO A 477 19.44 -25.74 -23.34
CA PRO A 477 20.60 -26.51 -22.98
C PRO A 477 20.90 -26.32 -21.49
N ARG A 478 21.26 -27.43 -20.87
CA ARG A 478 21.69 -27.58 -19.48
C ARG A 478 22.73 -28.67 -19.51
N CYS A 479 23.97 -28.35 -19.85
CA CYS A 479 25.07 -29.31 -19.91
C CYS A 479 25.54 -29.69 -18.50
N GLN A 480 26.16 -30.86 -18.36
CA GLN A 480 26.82 -31.25 -17.12
C GLN A 480 28.17 -30.53 -16.96
N GLY A 481 28.57 -30.27 -15.71
CA GLY A 481 29.92 -29.77 -15.38
C GLY A 481 29.94 -28.45 -14.60
N SER A 482 29.04 -27.53 -14.92
CA SER A 482 28.94 -26.26 -14.17
C SER A 482 28.22 -26.45 -12.85
N SER A 483 28.81 -25.93 -11.76
CA SER A 483 28.19 -25.94 -10.44
C SER A 483 28.55 -24.70 -9.61
N PHE A 484 27.68 -24.36 -8.67
CA PHE A 484 27.88 -23.26 -7.74
C PHE A 484 27.47 -23.68 -6.33
N LYS A 485 28.36 -23.53 -5.35
CA LYS A 485 28.08 -23.87 -3.95
C LYS A 485 27.64 -22.64 -3.18
N CYS A 486 26.44 -22.68 -2.59
CA CYS A 486 25.95 -21.66 -1.67
C CYS A 486 25.53 -22.32 -0.35
N GLY A 487 26.27 -22.03 0.72
CA GLY A 487 26.09 -22.71 2.00
C GLY A 487 26.29 -24.23 1.88
N PHE A 488 25.26 -25.00 2.22
CA PHE A 488 25.27 -26.46 2.17
C PHE A 488 24.74 -27.05 0.86
N HIS A 489 24.23 -26.22 -0.06
CA HIS A 489 23.66 -26.69 -1.31
C HIS A 489 24.60 -26.43 -2.49
N VAL A 490 24.64 -27.37 -3.43
CA VAL A 490 25.37 -27.27 -4.69
C VAL A 490 24.33 -27.17 -5.80
N TYR A 491 24.26 -26.00 -6.41
CA TYR A 491 23.42 -25.75 -7.58
C TYR A 491 24.14 -26.22 -8.84
N THR A 492 23.37 -26.75 -9.78
CA THR A 492 23.85 -27.10 -11.12
C THR A 492 23.03 -26.39 -12.19
N ASN A 493 23.35 -26.62 -13.47
CA ASN A 493 22.55 -26.13 -14.59
C ASN A 493 21.09 -26.62 -14.53
N GLN A 494 20.75 -27.64 -13.74
CA GLN A 494 19.37 -28.09 -13.56
C GLN A 494 18.50 -27.10 -12.77
N ASP A 495 19.12 -26.22 -11.97
CA ASP A 495 18.44 -25.28 -11.09
C ASP A 495 18.26 -23.89 -11.71
N VAL A 496 18.85 -23.65 -12.88
CA VAL A 496 18.87 -22.32 -13.50
C VAL A 496 17.50 -21.96 -14.08
N ILE A 497 17.03 -20.76 -13.80
CA ILE A 497 15.83 -20.18 -14.39
C ILE A 497 16.21 -19.54 -15.72
N PRO A 498 15.51 -19.81 -16.84
CA PRO A 498 15.86 -19.24 -18.15
C PRO A 498 15.94 -17.71 -18.11
N TYR A 499 16.96 -17.17 -18.76
CA TYR A 499 17.26 -15.73 -18.71
C TYR A 499 17.84 -15.22 -20.02
N ASN A 500 17.74 -13.90 -20.21
CA ASN A 500 18.44 -13.21 -21.29
C ASN A 500 19.66 -12.46 -20.73
N LYS A 501 20.84 -12.68 -21.30
CA LYS A 501 22.12 -12.10 -20.83
C LYS A 501 22.07 -10.56 -20.78
N TYR A 502 21.54 -9.91 -21.82
CA TYR A 502 21.45 -8.44 -21.88
C TYR A 502 20.56 -7.88 -20.76
N LEU A 503 19.39 -8.49 -20.54
CA LEU A 503 18.47 -8.03 -19.48
C LEU A 503 19.09 -8.17 -18.09
N LEU A 504 19.72 -9.31 -17.78
CA LEU A 504 20.37 -9.50 -16.48
C LEU A 504 21.50 -8.50 -16.27
N MET A 505 22.38 -8.32 -17.25
CA MET A 505 23.50 -7.39 -17.14
C MET A 505 23.05 -5.94 -16.96
N ARG A 506 21.92 -5.57 -17.57
CA ARG A 506 21.40 -4.19 -17.50
C ARG A 506 20.59 -3.90 -16.24
N TYR A 507 19.73 -4.82 -15.83
CA TYR A 507 18.77 -4.60 -14.75
C TYR A 507 19.20 -5.21 -13.41
N GLN A 508 20.17 -6.14 -13.43
CA GLN A 508 20.81 -6.72 -12.24
C GLN A 508 19.80 -7.23 -11.20
N CYS A 509 18.74 -7.88 -11.66
CA CYS A 509 17.64 -8.42 -10.84
C CYS A 509 17.18 -9.77 -11.40
N HIS A 510 16.27 -10.44 -10.70
CA HIS A 510 15.66 -11.65 -11.22
C HIS A 510 14.79 -11.30 -12.46
N ALA A 511 15.24 -11.72 -13.65
CA ALA A 511 14.56 -11.48 -14.92
C ALA A 511 14.47 -12.77 -15.74
N ASN A 512 13.32 -13.44 -15.67
CA ASN A 512 13.05 -14.65 -16.44
C ASN A 512 12.56 -14.28 -17.85
N VAL A 513 13.07 -14.96 -18.87
CA VAL A 513 12.64 -14.84 -20.27
C VAL A 513 12.34 -16.24 -20.82
N GLU A 514 11.15 -16.41 -21.38
CA GLU A 514 10.67 -17.67 -21.97
C GLU A 514 10.12 -17.42 -23.37
N ILE A 515 10.22 -18.42 -24.24
CA ILE A 515 9.62 -18.46 -25.58
C ILE A 515 8.42 -19.44 -25.51
N PRO A 516 7.17 -18.94 -25.48
CA PRO A 516 5.96 -19.75 -25.22
C PRO A 516 5.41 -20.55 -26.40
#